data_AF-R0I7G9-F1
#
_entry.id   AF-R0I7G9-F1
#
_cell.length_a   1.000
_cell.length_b   1.000
_cell.length_c   1.000
_cell.angle_alpha   90.00
_cell.angle_beta   90.00
_cell.angle_gamma   90.00
#
_symmetry.space_group_name_H-M   'P 1'
#
loop_
_entity.id
_entity.type
_entity.pdbx_description
1 polymer ?
#
loop_
_entity_poly.entity_id
_entity_poly.type
_entity_poly.pdbx_seq_one_letter_code
_entity_poly.pdbx_strand_id
1 'polypeptide(L)'
;MYLSILTTLLAISAPVLGAWEYKEVVATMGCVCMERAPSGQTDQANLEYTQGGCDLYQGVIARTSDFWDRGKFFCAIPMHTITPATWDQDWCRKHWPTTSYGFCNGVTG
;
A
#
# COMPACT_ATOMS: atom_id res chain seq x y z
N MET A 1 -45.61 -34.81 -25.35
CA MET A 1 -44.25 -34.36 -25.73
C MET A 1 -43.68 -33.61 -24.55
N TYR A 2 -42.45 -33.95 -24.19
CA TYR A 2 -41.73 -33.54 -22.98
C TYR A 2 -41.21 -32.08 -23.03
N LEU A 3 -41.08 -31.49 -21.83
CA LEU A 3 -40.05 -30.52 -21.39
C LEU A 3 -39.99 -29.14 -22.11
N SER A 4 -39.72 -28.00 -21.48
CA SER A 4 -39.08 -27.71 -20.20
C SER A 4 -39.43 -26.29 -19.74
N ILE A 5 -39.60 -26.16 -18.43
CA ILE A 5 -39.53 -24.91 -17.66
C ILE A 5 -38.09 -24.40 -17.76
N LEU A 6 -37.88 -23.14 -18.17
CA LEU A 6 -36.59 -22.48 -18.01
C LEU A 6 -36.76 -21.20 -17.18
N THR A 7 -36.33 -21.33 -15.94
CA THR A 7 -36.24 -20.31 -14.89
C THR A 7 -35.15 -19.31 -15.25
N THR A 8 -35.51 -18.04 -15.43
CA THR A 8 -34.53 -16.94 -15.52
C THR A 8 -33.95 -16.67 -14.14
N LEU A 9 -32.73 -17.14 -13.91
CA LEU A 9 -31.93 -16.79 -12.73
C LEU A 9 -31.66 -15.28 -12.72
N LEU A 10 -32.07 -14.61 -11.63
CA LEU A 10 -31.56 -13.30 -11.25
C LEU A 10 -30.05 -13.42 -10.98
N ALA A 11 -29.22 -12.89 -11.87
CA ALA A 11 -27.83 -12.62 -11.56
C ALA A 11 -27.77 -11.38 -10.65
N ILE A 12 -27.65 -11.62 -9.35
CA ILE A 12 -27.33 -10.60 -8.35
C ILE A 12 -25.89 -10.16 -8.64
N SER A 13 -25.73 -9.03 -9.31
CA SER A 13 -24.44 -8.35 -9.42
C SER A 13 -24.08 -7.79 -8.05
N ALA A 14 -23.42 -8.60 -7.23
CA ALA A 14 -22.71 -8.09 -6.07
C ALA A 14 -21.67 -7.08 -6.58
N PRO A 15 -21.57 -5.87 -6.01
CA PRO A 15 -20.45 -5.00 -6.31
C PRO A 15 -19.20 -5.75 -5.89
N VAL A 16 -18.34 -6.04 -6.87
CA VAL A 16 -17.00 -6.54 -6.64
C VAL A 16 -16.32 -5.51 -5.77
N LEU A 17 -16.24 -5.77 -4.46
CA LEU A 17 -15.36 -5.06 -3.56
C LEU A 17 -13.99 -5.18 -4.21
N GLY A 18 -13.46 -4.04 -4.66
CA GLY A 18 -12.21 -3.97 -5.40
C GLY A 18 -11.18 -4.83 -4.71
N ALA A 19 -10.84 -5.95 -5.36
CA ALA A 19 -9.65 -6.68 -4.99
C ALA A 19 -8.53 -5.66 -5.11
N TRP A 20 -7.93 -5.29 -3.98
CA TRP A 20 -6.58 -4.76 -3.94
C TRP A 20 -5.72 -5.81 -4.64
N GLU A 21 -5.59 -5.67 -5.95
CA GLU A 21 -4.61 -6.37 -6.74
C GLU A 21 -3.28 -5.92 -6.18
N TYR A 22 -2.71 -6.75 -5.31
CA TYR A 22 -1.29 -6.72 -5.02
C TYR A 22 -0.60 -7.07 -6.33
N LYS A 23 -0.41 -6.08 -7.20
CA LYS A 23 0.48 -6.23 -8.35
C LYS A 23 1.79 -6.76 -7.79
N GLU A 24 2.35 -7.80 -8.40
CA GLU A 24 3.78 -8.07 -8.30
C GLU A 24 4.48 -6.84 -8.88
N VAL A 25 4.75 -5.87 -8.02
CA VAL A 25 5.55 -4.72 -8.38
C VAL A 25 6.97 -5.27 -8.50
N VAL A 26 7.55 -5.18 -9.69
CA VAL A 26 9.02 -5.25 -9.85
C VAL A 26 9.58 -3.98 -9.21
N ALA A 27 9.50 -3.93 -7.88
CA ALA A 27 9.87 -2.78 -7.08
C ALA A 27 11.37 -2.84 -6.88
N THR A 28 12.06 -1.78 -7.30
CA THR A 28 13.49 -1.65 -7.01
C THR A 28 13.72 -1.24 -5.57
N MET A 29 12.71 -0.64 -4.92
CA MET A 29 12.80 -0.09 -3.57
C MET A 29 11.45 -0.12 -2.85
N GLY A 30 11.47 -0.48 -1.57
CA GLY A 30 10.34 -0.37 -0.65
C GLY A 30 10.63 0.72 0.37
N CYS A 31 9.68 1.61 0.64
CA CYS A 31 9.83 2.74 1.56
C CYS A 31 8.73 2.78 2.63
N VAL A 32 9.09 3.07 3.88
CA VAL A 32 8.18 3.17 5.03
C VAL A 32 8.58 4.33 5.94
N CYS A 33 7.63 4.89 6.70
CA CYS A 33 7.93 5.86 7.76
C CYS A 33 7.98 5.14 9.11
N MET A 34 8.97 5.49 9.93
CA MET A 34 9.41 4.69 11.08
C MET A 34 8.70 4.99 12.40
N GLU A 35 7.50 5.55 12.34
CA GLU A 35 6.64 5.80 13.48
C GLU A 35 5.22 5.29 13.18
N ARG A 36 4.27 5.37 14.11
CA ARG A 36 2.85 5.19 13.79
C ARG A 36 2.24 6.53 13.40
N ALA A 37 1.29 6.49 12.46
CA ALA A 37 0.49 7.65 12.13
C ALA A 37 -0.27 8.17 13.38
N PRO A 38 -0.43 9.50 13.53
CA PRO A 38 -0.87 10.13 14.78
C PRO A 38 -2.33 9.82 15.16
N SER A 39 -3.18 9.36 14.24
CA SER A 39 -4.58 9.05 14.53
C SER A 39 -4.76 7.61 15.04
N GLY A 40 -5.02 7.44 16.34
CA GLY A 40 -5.61 6.21 16.92
C GLY A 40 -4.77 4.92 16.81
N GLN A 41 -3.49 4.99 16.42
CA GLN A 41 -2.57 3.84 16.31
C GLN A 41 -3.13 2.63 15.56
N THR A 42 -3.97 2.84 14.54
CA THR A 42 -4.54 1.73 13.75
C THR A 42 -3.68 1.42 12.52
N ASP A 43 -3.70 0.16 12.09
CA ASP A 43 -3.11 -0.29 10.83
C ASP A 43 -3.67 0.51 9.63
N GLN A 44 -4.92 0.98 9.71
CA GLN A 44 -5.58 1.79 8.69
C GLN A 44 -4.95 3.17 8.50
N ALA A 45 -4.61 3.87 9.59
CA ALA A 45 -3.94 5.17 9.48
C ALA A 45 -2.56 5.03 8.82
N ASN A 46 -1.78 4.01 9.20
CA ASN A 46 -0.49 3.74 8.55
C ASN A 46 -0.65 3.42 7.06
N LEU A 47 -1.70 2.69 6.68
CA LEU A 47 -2.03 2.43 5.29
C LEU A 47 -2.32 3.72 4.53
N GLU A 48 -3.20 4.59 5.04
CA GLU A 48 -3.57 5.85 4.39
C GLU A 48 -2.39 6.80 4.21
N TYR A 49 -1.57 6.96 5.25
CA TYR A 49 -0.37 7.80 5.18
C TYR A 49 0.72 7.21 4.28
N THR A 50 0.82 5.89 4.18
CA THR A 50 1.76 5.27 3.23
C THR A 50 1.22 5.43 1.81
N GLN A 51 -0.10 5.27 1.61
CA GLN A 51 -0.77 5.42 0.31
C GLN A 51 -0.56 6.82 -0.26
N GLY A 52 -0.71 7.87 0.54
CA GLY A 52 -0.45 9.24 0.08
C GLY A 52 0.99 9.43 -0.46
N GLY A 53 1.97 8.77 0.16
CA GLY A 53 3.36 8.81 -0.30
C GLY A 53 3.53 8.02 -1.61
N CYS A 54 2.85 6.87 -1.73
CA CYS A 54 2.84 6.12 -2.98
C CYS A 54 2.19 6.88 -4.13
N ASP A 55 1.06 7.54 -3.90
CA ASP A 55 0.37 8.31 -4.91
C ASP A 55 1.26 9.45 -5.42
N LEU A 56 2.00 10.11 -4.52
CA LEU A 56 2.94 11.17 -4.85
C LEU A 56 4.12 10.65 -5.70
N TYR A 57 4.67 9.49 -5.35
CA TYR A 57 5.90 8.96 -5.96
C TYR A 57 5.67 7.85 -6.98
N GLN A 58 4.43 7.70 -7.45
CA GLN A 58 4.03 6.67 -8.42
C GLN A 58 4.36 5.24 -7.94
N GLY A 59 4.38 5.05 -6.62
CA GLY A 59 4.52 3.76 -5.98
C GLY A 59 3.20 3.03 -5.87
N VAL A 60 3.28 1.81 -5.38
CA VAL A 60 2.12 0.95 -5.09
C VAL A 60 2.22 0.52 -3.64
N ILE A 61 1.08 0.52 -2.95
CA ILE A 61 1.05 -0.02 -1.60
C ILE A 61 1.23 -1.54 -1.63
N ALA A 62 2.20 -1.99 -0.86
CA ALA A 62 2.42 -3.39 -0.59
C ALA A 62 2.31 -3.65 0.92
N ARG A 63 1.99 -4.90 1.25
CA ARG A 63 1.85 -5.37 2.62
C ARG A 63 2.81 -6.54 2.84
N THR A 64 3.45 -6.55 3.99
CA THR A 64 4.24 -7.67 4.49
C THR A 64 3.86 -7.96 5.94
N SER A 65 4.10 -9.18 6.41
CA SER A 65 4.06 -9.47 7.85
C SER A 65 5.14 -8.71 8.59
N ASP A 66 6.26 -8.47 7.91
CA ASP A 66 7.41 -7.77 8.44
C ASP A 66 8.23 -7.09 7.34
N PHE A 67 8.36 -5.76 7.43
CA PHE A 67 9.25 -4.96 6.60
C PHE A 67 10.53 -4.65 7.39
N TRP A 68 11.43 -5.63 7.54
CA TRP A 68 12.69 -5.47 8.30
C TRP A 68 12.51 -4.96 9.74
N ASP A 69 11.55 -5.52 10.47
CA ASP A 69 11.11 -5.13 11.82
C ASP A 69 10.54 -3.70 11.91
N ARG A 70 10.16 -3.09 10.79
CA ARG A 70 9.81 -1.66 10.74
C ARG A 70 8.32 -1.36 10.55
N GLY A 71 7.58 -2.20 9.82
CA GLY A 71 6.18 -1.91 9.51
C GLY A 71 5.50 -3.01 8.69
N LYS A 72 4.16 -2.91 8.61
CA LYS A 72 3.34 -3.85 7.83
C LYS A 72 3.04 -3.36 6.42
N PHE A 73 2.93 -2.04 6.25
CA PHE A 73 2.65 -1.41 4.96
C PHE A 73 3.88 -0.64 4.53
N PHE A 74 4.21 -0.77 3.26
CA PHE A 74 5.31 -0.03 2.66
C PHE A 74 4.92 0.36 1.24
N CYS A 75 5.60 1.40 0.76
CA CYS A 75 5.46 1.85 -0.60
C CYS A 75 6.47 1.14 -1.49
N ALA A 76 5.99 0.30 -2.40
CA ALA A 76 6.79 -0.36 -3.42
C ALA A 76 6.93 0.58 -4.63
N ILE A 77 8.14 1.09 -4.87
CA ILE A 77 8.37 2.11 -5.88
C ILE A 77 9.04 1.46 -7.11
N PRO A 78 8.35 1.46 -8.27
CA PRO A 78 8.93 1.00 -9.51
C PRO A 78 9.92 2.05 -10.00
N MET A 79 11.22 1.75 -9.93
CA MET A 79 12.37 2.58 -10.35
C MET A 79 12.86 3.64 -9.34
N HIS A 80 14.10 4.10 -9.54
CA HIS A 80 14.83 5.11 -8.73
C HIS A 80 14.22 6.53 -8.79
N THR A 81 12.89 6.66 -8.84
CA THR A 81 12.19 7.95 -8.92
C THR A 81 12.39 8.80 -7.67
N ILE A 82 12.72 8.16 -6.54
CA ILE A 82 13.10 8.84 -5.31
C ILE A 82 14.30 8.17 -4.64
N THR A 83 14.92 8.92 -3.73
CA THR A 83 15.96 8.43 -2.84
C THR A 83 15.39 8.22 -1.43
N PRO A 84 16.07 7.43 -0.56
CA PRO A 84 15.70 7.32 0.85
C PRO A 84 15.63 8.69 1.55
N ALA A 85 16.52 9.63 1.17
CA ALA A 85 16.53 10.98 1.73
C ALA A 85 15.28 11.79 1.31
N THR A 86 14.85 11.66 0.06
CA THR A 86 13.62 12.29 -0.45
C THR A 86 12.40 11.75 0.32
N TRP A 87 12.29 10.44 0.49
CA TRP A 87 11.21 9.84 1.26
C TRP A 87 11.20 10.33 2.73
N ASP A 88 12.36 10.38 3.39
CA ASP A 88 12.50 10.86 4.76
C ASP A 88 12.09 12.33 4.92
N GLN A 89 12.69 13.22 4.12
CA GLN A 89 12.55 14.67 4.30
C GLN A 89 11.26 15.22 3.71
N ASP A 90 10.83 14.71 2.56
CA ASP A 90 9.71 15.27 1.82
C ASP A 90 8.39 14.56 2.08
N TRP A 91 8.41 13.34 2.65
CA TRP A 91 7.19 12.66 3.08
C TRP A 91 7.12 12.47 4.59
N CYS A 92 8.01 11.65 5.16
CA CYS A 92 7.86 11.22 6.55
C CYS A 92 7.90 12.37 7.54
N ARG A 93 8.93 13.22 7.52
CA ARG A 93 9.06 14.32 8.49
C ARG A 93 8.00 15.42 8.34
N LYS A 94 7.36 15.54 7.18
CA LYS A 94 6.32 16.54 6.90
C LYS A 94 4.92 16.07 7.29
N HIS A 95 4.64 14.78 7.12
CA HIS A 95 3.29 14.24 7.25
C HIS A 95 3.12 13.32 8.46
N TRP A 96 4.20 12.76 9.00
CA TRP A 96 4.18 11.91 10.19
C TRP A 96 4.64 12.71 11.43
N PRO A 97 4.43 12.19 12.65
CA PRO A 97 4.81 12.89 13.88
C PRO A 97 6.32 13.18 13.91
N THR A 98 6.73 14.14 14.72
CA THR A 98 8.02 14.84 14.63
C THR A 98 9.26 13.95 14.75
N THR A 99 9.13 12.76 15.35
CA THR A 99 10.22 11.78 15.48
C THR A 99 10.29 10.78 14.35
N SER A 100 9.33 10.83 13.41
CA SER A 100 9.28 9.93 12.27
C SER A 100 10.43 10.20 11.33
N TYR A 101 10.97 9.12 10.77
CA TYR A 101 11.98 9.17 9.73
C TYR A 101 11.65 8.14 8.65
N GLY A 102 12.09 8.43 7.43
CA GLY A 102 11.94 7.53 6.30
C GLY A 102 12.99 6.44 6.30
N PHE A 103 12.56 5.22 6.01
CA PHE A 103 13.45 4.11 5.71
C PHE A 103 13.06 3.53 4.35
N CYS A 104 14.05 3.34 3.48
CA CYS A 104 13.87 2.65 2.22
C CYS A 104 14.93 1.57 2.06
N ASN A 105 14.53 0.42 1.54
CA ASN A 105 15.45 -0.67 1.22
C ASN A 105 15.17 -1.23 -0.17
N GLY A 106 16.19 -1.82 -0.80
CA GLY A 106 15.99 -2.57 -2.03
C GLY A 106 15.04 -3.74 -1.78
N VAL A 107 14.03 -3.93 -2.64
CA VAL A 107 13.19 -5.12 -2.57
C VAL A 107 13.94 -6.20 -3.34
N THR A 108 14.62 -7.12 -2.64
CA THR A 108 15.11 -8.35 -3.27
C THR A 108 13.89 -9.18 -3.63
N GLY A 109 13.57 -9.24 -4.93
CA GLY A 109 12.58 -10.16 -5.48
C GLY A 109 13.00 -11.61 -5.31
#